data_AF-A0AAP6ZX51-F1
#
_entry.id   AF-A0AAP6ZX51-F1
#
_cell.length_a   1.000
_cell.length_b   1.000
_cell.length_c   1.000
_cell.angle_alpha   90.00
_cell.angle_beta   90.00
_cell.angle_gamma   90.00
#
_symmetry.space_group_name_H-M   'P 1'
#
loop_
_entity.id
_entity.type
_entity.pdbx_description
1 polymer ?
#
loop_
_entity_poly.entity_id
_entity_poly.type
_entity_poly.pdbx_seq_one_letter_code
_entity_poly.pdbx_strand_id
1 'polypeptide(L)'
;MNIYPLEPLIDAFRLYAAQHLWELEKRKFAYLAMGLLDGGVKFLNLSHIHRIEQFIITRSWWDTVDGLATCTVGGLMKRYPEAWAEYANRWIHADQMWLNRTGIL
;
A
#
# COMPACT_ATOMS: atom_id res chain seq x y z
N MET A 1 -12.90 25.07 -19.33
CA MET A 1 -13.51 23.83 -18.84
C MET A 1 -12.74 23.44 -17.58
N ASN A 2 -13.28 23.78 -16.42
CA ASN A 2 -12.65 23.51 -15.13
C ASN A 2 -12.82 22.01 -14.85
N ILE A 3 -11.80 21.23 -15.21
CA ILE A 3 -11.69 19.83 -14.79
C ILE A 3 -11.43 19.95 -13.28
N TYR A 4 -12.47 19.76 -12.47
CA TYR A 4 -12.29 19.41 -11.06
C TYR A 4 -11.17 18.38 -11.00
N PRO A 5 -10.22 18.46 -10.06
CA PRO A 5 -9.15 17.49 -10.02
C PRO A 5 -9.81 16.12 -9.85
N LEU A 6 -9.81 15.31 -10.90
CA LEU A 6 -10.35 13.95 -10.87
C LEU A 6 -9.41 13.03 -10.07
N GLU A 7 -8.17 13.48 -9.81
CA GLU A 7 -7.16 12.72 -9.08
C GLU A 7 -7.65 12.31 -7.68
N PRO A 8 -8.05 13.20 -6.75
CA PRO A 8 -8.49 12.79 -5.42
C PRO A 8 -9.68 11.80 -5.41
N LEU A 9 -10.57 11.89 -6.41
CA LEU A 9 -11.71 10.98 -6.55
C LEU A 9 -11.26 9.58 -7.01
N ILE A 10 -10.30 9.53 -7.93
CA ILE A 10 -9.70 8.28 -8.42
C ILE A 10 -8.87 7.62 -7.31
N ASP A 11 -8.13 8.40 -6.52
CA ASP A 11 -7.31 7.93 -5.40
C ASP A 11 -8.19 7.23 -4.34
N ALA A 12 -9.26 7.91 -3.94
CA ALA A 12 -10.23 7.41 -2.97
C ALA A 12 -10.93 6.13 -3.48
N PHE A 13 -11.30 6.10 -4.77
CA PHE A 13 -11.91 4.93 -5.37
C PHE A 13 -10.99 3.72 -5.38
N ARG A 14 -9.70 3.88 -5.73
CA ARG A 14 -8.74 2.76 -5.80
C ARG A 14 -8.50 2.12 -4.46
N LEU A 15 -8.22 2.92 -3.43
CA LEU A 15 -8.03 2.41 -2.07
C LEU A 15 -9.30 1.76 -1.53
N TYR A 16 -10.46 2.35 -1.79
CA TYR A 16 -11.74 1.78 -1.41
C TYR A 16 -11.98 0.42 -2.09
N ALA A 17 -11.78 0.33 -3.41
CA ALA A 17 -11.94 -0.90 -4.17
C ALA A 17 -10.94 -1.98 -3.74
N ALA A 18 -9.67 -1.60 -3.52
CA ALA A 18 -8.65 -2.51 -2.99
C ALA A 18 -9.04 -3.06 -1.62
N GLN A 19 -9.57 -2.22 -0.72
CA GLN A 19 -10.08 -2.66 0.59
C GLN A 19 -11.20 -3.70 0.45
N HIS A 20 -12.20 -3.43 -0.39
CA HIS A 20 -13.33 -4.36 -0.61
C HIS A 20 -12.86 -5.71 -1.16
N LEU A 21 -11.92 -5.68 -2.12
CA LEU A 21 -11.33 -6.90 -2.66
C LEU A 21 -10.50 -7.65 -1.62
N TRP A 22 -9.79 -6.93 -0.75
CA TRP A 22 -8.97 -7.51 0.31
C TRP A 22 -9.79 -8.25 1.38
N GLU A 23 -11.06 -7.90 1.54
CA GLU A 23 -11.95 -8.56 2.49
C GLU A 23 -12.54 -9.87 1.94
N LEU A 24 -12.50 -10.09 0.62
CA LEU A 24 -13.05 -11.30 0.00
C LEU A 24 -12.17 -12.53 0.28
N GLU A 25 -12.82 -13.64 0.64
CA GLU A 25 -12.16 -14.87 1.11
C GLU A 25 -11.08 -15.42 0.16
N LYS A 26 -11.28 -15.34 -1.15
CA LYS A 26 -10.36 -15.98 -2.11
C LYS A 26 -9.09 -15.12 -2.33
N ARG A 27 -7.92 -15.75 -2.22
CA ARG A 27 -6.59 -15.11 -2.35
C ARG A 27 -6.42 -14.30 -3.64
N LYS A 28 -7.03 -14.75 -4.75
CA LYS A 28 -7.02 -14.03 -6.04
C LYS A 28 -7.49 -12.57 -5.95
N PHE A 29 -8.39 -12.25 -5.00
CA PHE A 29 -8.85 -10.89 -4.80
C PHE A 29 -7.81 -10.01 -4.11
N ALA A 30 -6.97 -10.57 -3.25
CA ALA A 30 -5.80 -9.87 -2.70
C ALA A 30 -4.82 -9.48 -3.82
N TYR A 31 -4.57 -10.36 -4.79
CA TYR A 31 -3.74 -10.02 -5.95
C TYR A 31 -4.37 -8.95 -6.84
N LEU A 32 -5.69 -8.97 -7.02
CA LEU A 32 -6.39 -7.91 -7.76
C LEU A 32 -6.30 -6.56 -7.04
N ALA A 33 -6.46 -6.55 -5.71
CA ALA A 33 -6.25 -5.35 -4.90
C ALA A 33 -4.81 -4.81 -5.05
N MET A 34 -3.80 -5.68 -4.97
CA MET A 34 -2.39 -5.28 -5.20
C MET A 34 -2.19 -4.67 -6.58
N GLY A 35 -2.76 -5.28 -7.63
CA GLY A 35 -2.68 -4.73 -8.99
C GLY A 35 -3.34 -3.36 -9.13
N LEU A 36 -4.45 -3.11 -8.42
CA LEU A 36 -5.11 -1.80 -8.39
C LEU A 36 -4.26 -0.73 -7.69
N LEU A 37 -3.58 -1.10 -6.60
CA LEU A 37 -2.70 -0.21 -5.83
C LEU A 37 -1.42 0.10 -6.61
N ASP A 38 -0.76 -0.92 -7.16
CA ASP A 38 0.47 -0.76 -7.96
C ASP A 38 0.22 0.08 -9.22
N GLY A 39 -0.80 -0.29 -10.01
CA GLY A 39 -1.20 0.49 -11.18
C GLY A 39 -1.70 1.92 -10.86
N GLY A 40 -1.93 2.20 -9.58
CA GLY A 40 -2.32 3.50 -9.06
C GLY A 40 -1.29 4.16 -8.15
N VAL A 41 -0.04 3.69 -8.05
CA VAL A 41 0.87 4.15 -6.99
C VAL A 41 1.16 5.66 -7.05
N LYS A 42 1.16 6.26 -8.25
CA LYS A 42 1.32 7.72 -8.46
C LYS A 42 0.19 8.57 -7.88
N PHE A 43 -0.92 7.93 -7.54
CA PHE A 43 -2.11 8.52 -6.94
C PHE A 43 -2.12 8.36 -5.41
N LEU A 44 -1.15 7.65 -4.85
CA LEU A 44 -1.02 7.47 -3.40
C LEU A 44 -0.16 8.58 -2.80
N ASN A 45 -0.56 9.10 -1.64
CA ASN A 45 0.21 10.05 -0.84
C ASN A 45 0.42 9.50 0.58
N LEU A 46 1.26 10.18 1.37
CA LEU A 46 1.61 9.71 2.71
C LEU A 46 0.42 9.52 3.65
N SER A 47 -0.71 10.24 3.47
CA SER A 47 -1.89 10.02 4.31
C SER A 47 -2.50 8.62 4.14
N HIS A 48 -2.18 7.92 3.05
CA HIS A 48 -2.68 6.58 2.77
C HIS A 48 -1.83 5.47 3.38
N ILE A 49 -0.63 5.79 3.90
CA ILE A 49 0.33 4.78 4.38
C ILE A 49 -0.26 3.87 5.46
N HIS A 50 -1.08 4.42 6.35
CA HIS A 50 -1.71 3.64 7.40
C HIS A 50 -2.67 2.57 6.84
N ARG A 51 -3.37 2.86 5.73
CA ARG A 51 -4.20 1.84 5.04
C ARG A 51 -3.34 0.78 4.37
N ILE A 52 -2.19 1.17 3.81
CA ILE A 52 -1.23 0.22 3.23
C ILE A 52 -0.67 -0.71 4.31
N GLU A 53 -0.36 -0.17 5.50
CA GLU A 53 0.02 -0.98 6.66
C GLU A 53 -1.07 -2.00 7.03
N GLN A 54 -2.36 -1.63 6.97
CA GLN A 54 -3.45 -2.57 7.21
C GLN A 54 -3.43 -3.74 6.22
N PHE A 55 -3.15 -3.50 4.93
CA PHE A 55 -2.97 -4.59 3.96
C PHE A 55 -1.75 -5.46 4.29
N ILE A 56 -0.66 -4.85 4.76
CA ILE A 56 0.55 -5.61 5.14
C ILE A 56 0.30 -6.51 6.34
N ILE A 57 -0.46 -6.06 7.35
CA ILE A 57 -0.65 -6.79 8.61
C ILE A 57 -1.89 -7.68 8.66
N THR A 58 -2.78 -7.59 7.67
CA THR A 58 -3.99 -8.42 7.59
C THR A 58 -3.87 -9.43 6.47
N ARG A 59 -4.28 -10.68 6.73
CA ARG A 59 -4.21 -11.78 5.77
C ARG A 59 -2.80 -11.94 5.17
N SER A 60 -1.79 -11.65 5.97
CA SER A 60 -0.41 -11.52 5.54
C SER A 60 0.21 -12.87 5.16
N TRP A 61 0.95 -12.86 4.06
CA TRP A 61 1.86 -13.93 3.65
C TRP A 61 2.86 -13.34 2.66
N TRP A 62 3.98 -14.04 2.43
CA TRP A 62 5.10 -13.49 1.66
C TRP A 62 4.70 -13.06 0.24
N ASP A 63 3.77 -13.78 -0.40
CA ASP A 63 3.29 -13.52 -1.76
C ASP A 63 2.63 -12.14 -1.91
N THR A 64 1.93 -11.66 -0.87
CA THR A 64 1.29 -10.35 -0.90
C THR A 64 2.15 -9.26 -0.28
N VAL A 65 2.85 -9.56 0.81
CA VAL A 65 3.67 -8.57 1.53
C VAL A 65 4.83 -8.10 0.65
N ASP A 66 5.48 -8.99 -0.09
CA ASP A 66 6.65 -8.63 -0.92
C ASP A 66 6.25 -7.68 -2.05
N GLY A 67 5.11 -7.94 -2.70
CA GLY A 67 4.59 -7.05 -3.74
C GLY A 67 4.10 -5.72 -3.19
N LEU A 68 3.44 -5.70 -2.02
CA LEU A 68 3.04 -4.44 -1.37
C LEU A 68 4.27 -3.62 -0.95
N ALA A 69 5.31 -4.26 -0.40
CA ALA A 69 6.54 -3.60 0.00
C ALA A 69 7.29 -3.00 -1.20
N THR A 70 7.55 -3.81 -2.23
CA THR A 70 8.40 -3.38 -3.36
C THR A 70 7.68 -2.48 -4.36
N CYS A 71 6.42 -2.76 -4.68
CA CYS A 71 5.67 -2.01 -5.69
C CYS A 71 4.92 -0.82 -5.06
N THR A 72 4.07 -1.07 -4.07
CA THR A 72 3.19 -0.02 -3.51
C THR A 72 3.96 0.91 -2.56
N VAL A 73 4.57 0.37 -1.50
CA VAL A 73 5.36 1.15 -0.54
C VAL A 73 6.61 1.72 -1.22
N GLY A 74 7.35 0.91 -1.97
CA GLY A 74 8.53 1.37 -2.70
C GLY A 74 8.20 2.49 -3.70
N GLY A 75 7.10 2.35 -4.46
CA GLY A 75 6.66 3.41 -5.38
C GLY A 75 6.21 4.68 -4.66
N LEU A 76 5.56 4.56 -3.49
CA LEU A 76 5.19 5.70 -2.66
C LEU A 76 6.43 6.40 -2.07
N MET A 77 7.36 5.64 -1.49
CA MET A 77 8.54 6.20 -0.82
C MET A 77 9.56 6.79 -1.80
N LYS A 78 9.61 6.32 -3.06
CA LYS A 78 10.36 7.00 -4.13
C LYS A 78 9.90 8.43 -4.39
N ARG A 79 8.63 8.74 -4.11
CA ARG A 79 8.05 10.10 -4.23
C ARG A 79 8.18 10.93 -2.95
N TYR A 80 8.36 10.27 -1.81
CA TYR A 80 8.50 10.88 -0.48
C TYR A 80 9.74 10.34 0.25
N PRO A 81 10.95 10.48 -0.33
CA PRO A 81 12.16 9.88 0.22
C PRO A 81 12.51 10.39 1.62
N GLU A 82 12.07 11.61 1.97
CA GLU A 82 12.25 12.20 3.29
C GLU A 82 11.49 11.45 4.39
N ALA A 83 10.39 10.78 4.05
CA ALA A 83 9.60 10.00 5.00
C ALA A 83 10.19 8.61 5.22
N TRP A 84 10.94 8.06 4.26
CA TRP A 84 11.40 6.67 4.28
C TRP A 84 12.14 6.30 5.57
N ALA A 85 13.07 7.14 6.02
CA ALA A 85 13.88 6.85 7.20
C ALA A 85 13.03 6.64 8.46
N GLU A 86 11.97 7.43 8.63
CA GLU A 86 11.04 7.29 9.76
C GLU A 86 10.26 5.97 9.68
N TYR A 87 9.64 5.69 8.52
CA TYR A 87 8.81 4.50 8.34
C TYR A 87 9.63 3.21 8.40
N ALA A 88 10.78 3.16 7.74
CA ALA A 88 11.68 2.01 7.75
C ALA A 88 12.14 1.68 9.18
N ASN A 89 12.57 2.70 9.94
CA ASN A 89 12.97 2.49 11.34
C ASN A 89 11.79 1.98 12.18
N ARG A 90 10.61 2.59 12.04
CA ARG A 90 9.40 2.16 12.75
C ARG A 90 9.02 0.71 12.42
N TRP A 91 9.10 0.32 11.16
CA TRP A 91 8.72 -1.01 10.71
C TRP A 91 9.74 -2.09 11.09
N ILE A 92 11.04 -1.80 10.98
CA ILE A 92 12.12 -2.72 11.38
C ILE A 92 12.03 -3.05 12.88
N HIS A 93 11.50 -2.14 13.70
CA HIS A 93 11.32 -2.33 15.14
C HIS A 93 9.89 -2.69 15.57
N ALA A 94 8.98 -2.97 14.64
CA ALA A 94 7.62 -3.38 14.99
C ALA A 94 7.59 -4.81 15.54
N ASP A 95 6.61 -5.12 16.40
CA ASP A 95 6.35 -6.50 16.87
C ASP A 95 5.70 -7.39 15.78
N GLN A 96 5.34 -6.80 14.64
CA GLN A 96 4.65 -7.48 13.54
C GLN A 96 5.65 -7.83 12.42
N MET A 97 6.02 -9.12 12.32
CA MET A 97 7.05 -9.63 11.41
C MET A 97 6.92 -9.17 9.93
N TRP A 98 5.71 -8.94 9.46
CA TRP A 98 5.44 -8.49 8.09
C TRP A 98 5.74 -7.01 7.89
N LEU A 99 5.57 -6.17 8.92
CA LEU A 99 6.10 -4.81 8.90
C LEU A 99 7.62 -4.84 8.90
N ASN A 100 8.26 -5.66 9.75
CA ASN A 100 9.73 -5.78 9.72
C ASN A 100 10.22 -6.18 8.32
N ARG A 101 9.55 -7.14 7.67
CA ARG A 101 9.86 -7.55 6.29
C ARG A 101 9.69 -6.41 5.29
N THR A 102 8.63 -5.62 5.38
CA THR A 102 8.44 -4.43 4.54
C THR A 102 9.52 -3.37 4.77
N GLY A 103 10.01 -3.17 6.00
CA GLY A 103 11.10 -2.24 6.26
C GLY A 103 12.47 -2.68 5.72
N ILE A 104 12.65 -3.97 5.45
CA ILE A 104 13.90 -4.56 4.94
C ILE A 104 13.94 -4.59 3.40
N LEU A 105 12.78 -4.76 2.75
CA LEU A 105 12.64 -4.87 1.29
C LEU A 105 12.54 -3.50 0.61
#